data_AF-A0A523Y5R5-F1
#
_entry.id   AF-A0A523Y5R5-F1
#
_cell.length_a   1.000
_cell.length_b   1.000
_cell.length_c   1.000
_cell.angle_alpha   90.00
_cell.angle_beta   90.00
_cell.angle_gamma   90.00
#
_symmetry.space_group_name_H-M   'P 1'
#
loop_
_entity.id
_entity.type
_entity.pdbx_description
1 polymer ?
#
loop_
_entity_poly.entity_id
_entity_poly.type
_entity_poly.pdbx_seq_one_letter_code
_entity_poly.pdbx_strand_id
1 'polypeptide(L)'
;MVGIVSYGAYIPIYRLSREILDQVWGGGAGKGEKAIANWDEDSITMAVEAGIDCLKGTKRESIDALYFATTTPPYKEKQSASIIAAALDLGEDIIAADFANSLRSGTIAIRAALDAVKAGSAKKVLVIASDCRIPSPNSAFEPLFGDGAAAFLIGEDGVAAEIEGSYYLTSEFIDVWRLEYDIVPRTWEDRFTLEQGYLPHLQKAFSTLLTTHNLTSKDFTKAAFYAPNARSHGTMARNLGLDVKTQLQDPLFDNVGNTGAAFALMTLVGALEEAKPGDRILLGNYGDGADAHIIRVGDGIEKVRDRRGIKKHLQSKLVLENYGKYVRFRNLMQFEQTPMTRPRTSLPQIWRDRNWVYRFHGHKCKKCGKIQFPPQKLCMYCQAKEEFLEEMPLADRKGTLFTYSMDERAAIVDPPNVLAAVNLEGGGRIFSQMTDRDVKNLRVGMPMELTFRRIHDALGVHNYFWKCRPVRE
;
A
#
# COMPACT_ATOMS: atom_id res chain seq x y z
N MET A 1 4.83 25.80 9.43
CA MET A 1 5.57 24.56 9.73
C MET A 1 5.08 23.52 8.75
N VAL A 2 5.95 22.81 8.03
CA VAL A 2 5.53 21.82 7.01
C VAL A 2 5.97 20.44 7.46
N GLY A 3 5.07 19.46 7.36
CA GLY A 3 5.37 18.10 7.78
C GLY A 3 4.26 17.11 7.45
N ILE A 4 4.31 15.98 8.12
CA ILE A 4 3.33 14.90 8.04
C ILE A 4 2.09 15.33 8.82
N VAL A 5 0.96 15.45 8.14
CA VAL A 5 -0.37 15.75 8.71
C VAL A 5 -1.12 14.48 9.05
N SER A 6 -1.00 13.45 8.22
CA SER A 6 -1.64 12.14 8.42
C SER A 6 -0.78 11.02 7.86
N TYR A 7 -1.00 9.80 8.36
CA TYR A 7 -0.37 8.59 7.85
C TYR A 7 -1.40 7.47 7.69
N GLY A 8 -1.07 6.48 6.88
CA GLY A 8 -1.82 5.24 6.70
C GLY A 8 -0.90 4.13 6.21
N ALA A 9 -1.32 2.89 6.39
CA ALA A 9 -0.57 1.73 5.89
C ALA A 9 -1.53 0.64 5.41
N TYR A 10 -1.00 -0.24 4.56
CA TYR A 10 -1.70 -1.44 4.14
C TYR A 10 -0.75 -2.63 4.12
N ILE A 11 -1.22 -3.74 4.70
CA ILE A 11 -0.61 -5.06 4.55
C ILE A 11 -1.68 -5.98 3.98
N PRO A 12 -1.42 -6.69 2.86
CA PRO A 12 -2.30 -7.72 2.33
C PRO A 12 -2.75 -8.71 3.42
N ILE A 13 -3.92 -9.33 3.27
CA ILE A 13 -4.41 -10.26 4.29
C ILE A 13 -3.63 -11.57 4.30
N TYR A 14 -3.17 -12.04 3.13
CA TYR A 14 -2.56 -13.36 3.01
C TYR A 14 -1.11 -13.39 3.52
N ARG A 15 -0.75 -14.53 4.12
CA ARG A 15 0.61 -14.82 4.61
C ARG A 15 1.11 -16.12 4.02
N LEU A 16 2.37 -16.14 3.60
CA LEU A 16 3.11 -17.36 3.33
C LEU A 16 4.03 -17.63 4.52
N SER A 17 3.78 -18.72 5.25
CA SER A 17 4.67 -19.12 6.34
C SER A 17 6.00 -19.64 5.76
N ARG A 18 7.10 -19.39 6.47
CA ARG A 18 8.42 -19.92 6.08
C ARG A 18 8.49 -21.44 6.24
N GLU A 19 7.63 -22.02 7.10
CA GLU A 19 7.44 -23.46 7.20
C GLU A 19 6.93 -24.07 5.89
N ILE A 20 5.98 -23.43 5.20
CA ILE A 20 5.49 -23.90 3.89
C ILE A 20 6.61 -23.87 2.84
N LEU A 21 7.49 -22.86 2.90
CA LEU A 21 8.67 -22.82 2.03
C LEU A 21 9.65 -23.95 2.35
N ASP A 22 9.91 -24.21 3.62
CA ASP A 22 10.80 -25.29 4.06
C ASP A 22 10.29 -26.67 3.63
N GLN A 23 8.97 -26.89 3.67
CA GLN A 23 8.34 -28.12 3.17
C GLN A 23 8.58 -28.36 1.67
N VAL A 24 8.71 -27.30 0.88
CA VAL A 24 8.91 -27.38 -0.58
C VAL A 24 10.40 -27.51 -0.92
N TRP A 25 11.27 -26.75 -0.24
CA TRP A 25 12.69 -26.61 -0.61
C TRP A 25 13.65 -27.42 0.26
N GLY A 26 13.16 -28.07 1.32
CA GLY A 26 13.98 -28.91 2.20
C GLY A 26 14.72 -28.14 3.30
N GLY A 27 14.29 -26.91 3.62
CA GLY A 27 14.81 -26.09 4.72
C GLY A 27 15.49 -24.78 4.27
N GLY A 28 15.86 -23.95 5.25
CA GLY A 28 16.63 -22.73 5.04
C GLY A 28 15.83 -21.42 5.01
N ALA A 29 14.50 -21.47 5.03
CA ALA A 29 13.66 -20.28 5.12
C ALA A 29 13.63 -19.70 6.55
N GLY A 30 13.74 -20.54 7.58
CA GLY A 30 13.75 -20.10 8.98
C GLY A 30 12.35 -19.89 9.54
N LYS A 31 12.21 -19.09 10.62
CA LYS A 31 10.92 -18.87 11.31
C LYS A 31 10.19 -17.65 10.77
N GLY A 32 8.88 -17.59 10.99
CA GLY A 32 8.04 -16.43 10.65
C GLY A 32 7.27 -16.61 9.34
N GLU A 33 6.79 -15.50 8.82
CA GLU A 33 5.92 -15.42 7.65
C GLU A 33 6.17 -14.14 6.86
N LYS A 34 5.69 -14.10 5.61
CA LYS A 34 5.70 -12.91 4.76
C LYS A 34 4.29 -12.60 4.25
N ALA A 35 3.98 -11.31 4.14
CA ALA A 35 2.78 -10.83 3.51
C ALA A 35 2.86 -11.01 2.00
N ILE A 36 1.77 -11.48 1.41
CA ILE A 36 1.64 -11.66 -0.03
C ILE A 36 0.36 -10.99 -0.51
N ALA A 37 0.47 -10.22 -1.59
CA ALA A 37 -0.65 -9.72 -2.34
C ALA A 37 -1.50 -10.91 -2.84
N ASN A 38 -2.82 -10.75 -2.78
CA ASN A 38 -3.76 -11.65 -3.43
C ASN A 38 -3.58 -11.59 -4.97
N TRP A 39 -4.13 -12.55 -5.70
CA TRP A 39 -4.06 -12.60 -7.17
C TRP A 39 -4.68 -11.37 -7.86
N ASP A 40 -5.61 -10.70 -7.19
CA ASP A 40 -6.31 -9.48 -7.64
C ASP A 40 -5.76 -8.20 -7.00
N GLU A 41 -4.59 -8.30 -6.36
CA GLU A 41 -3.83 -7.18 -5.79
C GLU A 41 -2.54 -6.89 -6.56
N ASP A 42 -2.25 -5.61 -6.70
CA ASP A 42 -1.00 -5.04 -7.19
C ASP A 42 -0.64 -3.76 -6.40
N SER A 43 0.47 -3.12 -6.77
CA SER A 43 0.95 -1.89 -6.13
C SER A 43 -0.06 -0.72 -6.19
N ILE A 44 -0.94 -0.65 -7.20
CA ILE A 44 -2.01 0.36 -7.27
C ILE A 44 -3.08 0.06 -6.23
N THR A 45 -3.58 -1.19 -6.18
CA THR A 45 -4.64 -1.57 -5.24
C THR A 45 -4.22 -1.39 -3.78
N MET A 46 -2.98 -1.76 -3.44
CA MET A 46 -2.41 -1.57 -2.12
C MET A 46 -2.19 -0.09 -1.79
N ALA A 47 -1.79 0.72 -2.78
CA ALA A 47 -1.69 2.17 -2.61
C ALA A 47 -3.04 2.82 -2.31
N VAL A 48 -4.12 2.40 -2.98
CA VAL A 48 -5.48 2.88 -2.71
C VAL A 48 -5.89 2.56 -1.26
N GLU A 49 -5.63 1.34 -0.79
CA GLU A 49 -5.92 0.97 0.61
C GLU A 49 -5.17 1.83 1.63
N ALA A 50 -3.86 2.02 1.46
CA ALA A 50 -3.08 2.88 2.34
C ALA A 50 -3.54 4.35 2.26
N GLY A 51 -3.94 4.82 1.07
CA GLY A 51 -4.49 6.15 0.84
C GLY A 51 -5.85 6.37 1.53
N ILE A 52 -6.74 5.37 1.50
CA ILE A 52 -8.02 5.41 2.23
C ILE A 52 -7.77 5.53 3.73
N ASP A 53 -6.85 4.72 4.27
CA ASP A 53 -6.48 4.80 5.69
C ASP A 53 -5.91 6.17 6.05
N CYS A 54 -4.97 6.68 5.24
CA CYS A 54 -4.33 7.98 5.44
C CYS A 54 -5.30 9.15 5.38
N LEU A 55 -6.27 9.13 4.46
CA LEU A 55 -7.20 10.22 4.22
C LEU A 55 -8.44 10.16 5.12
N LYS A 56 -8.52 9.24 6.09
CA LYS A 56 -9.65 9.18 7.02
C LYS A 56 -9.81 10.50 7.78
N GLY A 57 -11.00 11.11 7.62
CA GLY A 57 -11.34 12.42 8.19
C GLY A 57 -10.86 13.62 7.36
N THR A 58 -10.25 13.40 6.20
CA THR A 58 -9.78 14.46 5.29
C THR A 58 -10.71 14.59 4.10
N LYS A 59 -11.05 15.83 3.73
CA LYS A 59 -11.83 16.14 2.52
C LYS A 59 -10.98 15.86 1.28
N ARG A 60 -11.49 15.05 0.36
CA ARG A 60 -10.76 14.60 -0.84
C ARG A 60 -10.44 15.76 -1.78
N GLU A 61 -11.30 16.78 -1.81
CA GLU A 61 -11.16 18.01 -2.61
C GLU A 61 -10.08 18.95 -2.07
N SER A 62 -9.57 18.71 -0.85
CA SER A 62 -8.50 19.51 -0.27
C SER A 62 -7.10 19.02 -0.63
N ILE A 63 -6.99 17.97 -1.44
CA ILE A 63 -5.71 17.40 -1.88
C ILE A 63 -5.32 18.04 -3.20
N ASP A 64 -4.14 18.64 -3.25
CA ASP A 64 -3.65 19.37 -4.44
C ASP A 64 -2.70 18.53 -5.30
N ALA A 65 -2.12 17.47 -4.73
CA ALA A 65 -1.22 16.57 -5.45
C ALA A 65 -1.21 15.15 -4.89
N LEU A 66 -0.89 14.19 -5.77
CA LEU A 66 -0.67 12.78 -5.45
C LEU A 66 0.66 12.32 -6.05
N TYR A 67 1.60 11.91 -5.20
CA TYR A 67 2.87 11.32 -5.60
C TYR A 67 2.90 9.83 -5.23
N PHE A 68 2.92 8.97 -6.25
CA PHE A 68 2.98 7.53 -6.07
C PHE A 68 4.40 7.02 -6.28
N ALA A 69 4.93 6.26 -5.35
CA ALA A 69 6.28 5.70 -5.39
C ALA A 69 6.23 4.16 -5.47
N THR A 70 6.85 3.59 -6.50
CA THR A 70 6.88 2.14 -6.68
C THR A 70 8.04 1.71 -7.57
N THR A 71 8.57 0.52 -7.34
CA THR A 71 9.41 -0.16 -8.33
C THR A 71 8.63 -1.22 -9.11
N THR A 72 7.37 -1.46 -8.78
CA THR A 72 6.51 -2.49 -9.39
C THR A 72 5.24 -1.88 -10.00
N PRO A 73 5.36 -0.85 -10.87
CA PRO A 73 4.18 -0.24 -11.47
C PRO A 73 3.49 -1.24 -12.42
N PRO A 74 2.14 -1.33 -12.43
CA PRO A 74 1.43 -2.19 -13.38
C PRO A 74 1.58 -1.73 -14.83
N TYR A 75 1.87 -0.45 -15.05
CA TYR A 75 2.08 0.15 -16.37
C TYR A 75 3.42 0.88 -16.44
N LYS A 76 4.07 0.82 -17.61
CA LYS A 76 5.31 1.55 -17.88
C LYS A 76 5.09 2.98 -18.39
N GLU A 77 4.01 3.21 -19.13
CA GLU A 77 3.70 4.50 -19.76
C GLU A 77 2.42 5.14 -19.20
N LYS A 78 1.37 4.34 -18.96
CA LYS A 78 0.16 4.83 -18.31
C LYS A 78 0.47 5.19 -16.85
N GLN A 79 0.20 6.43 -16.49
CA GLN A 79 0.43 6.93 -15.14
C GLN A 79 -0.40 6.16 -14.09
N SER A 80 0.26 5.58 -13.10
CA SER A 80 -0.37 4.80 -12.03
C SER A 80 -1.02 5.71 -10.99
N ALA A 81 -0.36 6.82 -10.64
CA ALA A 81 -0.91 7.88 -9.78
C ALA A 81 -2.31 8.33 -10.23
N SER A 82 -2.55 8.56 -11.53
CA SER A 82 -3.89 8.96 -12.01
C SER A 82 -5.00 7.92 -11.74
N ILE A 83 -4.67 6.62 -11.72
CA ILE A 83 -5.65 5.56 -11.38
C ILE A 83 -5.94 5.60 -9.89
N ILE A 84 -4.90 5.76 -9.07
CA ILE A 84 -5.01 5.88 -7.61
C ILE A 84 -5.83 7.13 -7.25
N ALA A 85 -5.59 8.27 -7.88
CA ALA A 85 -6.33 9.51 -7.65
C ALA A 85 -7.83 9.34 -7.92
N ALA A 86 -8.18 8.69 -9.04
CA ALA A 86 -9.57 8.39 -9.37
C ALA A 86 -10.19 7.40 -8.38
N ALA A 87 -9.47 6.36 -7.95
CA ALA A 87 -9.97 5.41 -6.96
C ALA A 87 -10.13 6.02 -5.55
N LEU A 88 -9.30 7.00 -5.19
CA LEU A 88 -9.40 7.75 -3.94
C LEU A 88 -10.39 8.91 -4.00
N ASP A 89 -11.11 9.06 -5.12
CA ASP A 89 -12.06 10.12 -5.38
C ASP A 89 -11.47 11.54 -5.20
N LEU A 90 -10.22 11.75 -5.61
CA LEU A 90 -9.56 13.05 -5.56
C LEU A 90 -10.06 13.98 -6.70
N GLY A 91 -9.85 15.28 -6.56
CA GLY A 91 -10.12 16.25 -7.63
C GLY A 91 -9.35 15.91 -8.92
N GLU A 92 -9.88 16.29 -10.08
CA GLU A 92 -9.19 16.09 -11.36
C GLU A 92 -8.05 17.12 -11.56
N ASP A 93 -8.20 18.31 -10.99
CA ASP A 93 -7.24 19.42 -11.07
C ASP A 93 -6.13 19.32 -10.01
N ILE A 94 -5.45 18.17 -9.96
CA ILE A 94 -4.33 17.91 -9.03
C ILE A 94 -3.06 17.55 -9.78
N ILE A 95 -1.91 17.76 -9.15
CA ILE A 95 -0.63 17.27 -9.69
C ILE A 95 -0.50 15.79 -9.35
N ALA A 96 -0.55 14.91 -10.35
CA ALA A 96 -0.23 13.50 -10.18
C ALA A 96 1.17 13.19 -10.72
N ALA A 97 1.98 12.43 -9.98
CA ALA A 97 3.31 12.00 -10.41
C ALA A 97 3.65 10.59 -9.93
N ASP A 98 4.40 9.83 -10.75
CA ASP A 98 4.97 8.53 -10.38
C ASP A 98 6.48 8.68 -10.13
N PHE A 99 6.97 8.19 -8.99
CA PHE A 99 8.36 8.10 -8.59
C PHE A 99 8.78 6.63 -8.65
N ALA A 100 9.82 6.31 -9.42
CA ALA A 100 10.17 4.92 -9.70
C ALA A 100 11.69 4.66 -9.69
N ASN A 101 12.06 3.43 -10.03
CA ASN A 101 13.44 2.98 -10.29
C ASN A 101 14.41 3.02 -9.10
N SER A 102 13.91 3.20 -7.88
CA SER A 102 14.72 3.07 -6.67
C SER A 102 13.87 2.73 -5.46
N LEU A 103 14.41 1.97 -4.50
CA LEU A 103 13.71 1.65 -3.24
C LEU A 103 13.58 2.88 -2.33
N ARG A 104 14.34 3.94 -2.57
CA ARG A 104 14.15 5.23 -1.89
C ARG A 104 13.16 6.18 -2.56
N SER A 105 12.51 5.77 -3.64
CA SER A 105 11.52 6.60 -4.35
C SER A 105 10.44 7.19 -3.43
N GLY A 106 10.02 6.46 -2.39
CA GLY A 106 9.05 6.95 -1.42
C GLY A 106 9.54 8.15 -0.58
N THR A 107 10.76 8.12 -0.07
CA THR A 107 11.33 9.24 0.70
C THR A 107 11.71 10.42 -0.19
N ILE A 108 12.11 10.17 -1.44
CA ILE A 108 12.28 11.22 -2.46
C ILE A 108 10.93 11.89 -2.80
N ALA A 109 9.84 11.12 -2.90
CA ALA A 109 8.50 11.67 -3.11
C ALA A 109 8.05 12.54 -1.91
N ILE A 110 8.35 12.14 -0.67
CA ILE A 110 8.13 13.00 0.52
C ILE A 110 8.93 14.29 0.40
N ARG A 111 10.18 14.25 -0.04
CA ARG A 111 10.98 15.47 -0.25
C ARG A 111 10.33 16.40 -1.28
N ALA A 112 9.95 15.87 -2.43
CA ALA A 112 9.26 16.65 -3.46
C ALA A 112 7.94 17.26 -2.93
N ALA A 113 7.21 16.53 -2.09
CA ALA A 113 5.98 17.02 -1.46
C ALA A 113 6.26 18.16 -0.47
N LEU A 114 7.29 18.04 0.37
CA LEU A 114 7.72 19.12 1.26
C LEU A 114 8.10 20.38 0.49
N ASP A 115 8.85 20.23 -0.61
CA ASP A 115 9.28 21.36 -1.43
C ASP A 115 8.08 22.03 -2.11
N ALA A 116 7.12 21.27 -2.65
CA ALA A 116 5.90 21.80 -3.23
C ALA A 116 5.06 22.60 -2.21
N VAL A 117 4.91 22.08 -0.98
CA VAL A 117 4.17 22.79 0.08
C VAL A 117 4.91 24.05 0.52
N LYS A 118 6.23 23.97 0.75
CA LYS A 118 7.04 25.14 1.13
C LYS A 118 7.06 26.22 0.05
N ALA A 119 7.05 25.83 -1.23
CA ALA A 119 6.99 26.75 -2.36
C ALA A 119 5.59 27.36 -2.58
N GLY A 120 4.55 26.80 -1.93
CA GLY A 120 3.16 27.24 -2.09
C GLY A 120 2.51 26.78 -3.40
N SER A 121 3.12 25.85 -4.14
CA SER A 121 2.53 25.26 -5.36
C SER A 121 1.48 24.19 -5.06
N ALA A 122 1.46 23.68 -3.83
CA ALA A 122 0.43 22.81 -3.27
C ALA A 122 0.26 23.12 -1.78
N LYS A 123 -0.90 22.86 -1.18
CA LYS A 123 -1.11 22.97 0.28
C LYS A 123 -1.10 21.60 0.94
N LYS A 124 -1.65 20.58 0.26
CA LYS A 124 -1.68 19.19 0.72
C LYS A 124 -1.29 18.23 -0.39
N VAL A 125 -0.26 17.43 -0.12
CA VAL A 125 0.25 16.44 -1.06
C VAL A 125 0.14 15.06 -0.44
N LEU A 126 -0.57 14.15 -1.10
CA LEU A 126 -0.64 12.75 -0.70
C LEU A 126 0.52 11.98 -1.33
N VAL A 127 1.41 11.45 -0.51
CA VAL A 127 2.51 10.59 -0.94
C VAL A 127 2.19 9.15 -0.58
N ILE A 128 2.26 8.23 -1.53
CA ILE A 128 1.99 6.81 -1.30
C ILE A 128 3.13 6.00 -1.88
N ALA A 129 3.74 5.12 -1.08
CA ALA A 129 4.68 4.14 -1.58
C ALA A 129 4.06 2.74 -1.50
N SER A 130 4.16 1.96 -2.57
CA SER A 130 3.69 0.58 -2.59
C SER A 130 4.51 -0.30 -3.51
N ASP A 131 4.80 -1.52 -3.07
CA ASP A 131 5.55 -2.47 -3.89
C ASP A 131 5.06 -3.91 -3.70
N CYS A 132 5.08 -4.66 -4.80
CA CYS A 132 4.71 -6.08 -4.90
C CYS A 132 5.83 -6.86 -5.62
N ARG A 133 7.03 -6.92 -5.03
CA ARG A 133 8.22 -7.47 -5.71
C ARG A 133 8.16 -8.99 -5.78
N ILE A 134 8.36 -9.54 -6.97
CA ILE A 134 8.29 -10.98 -7.21
C ILE A 134 9.70 -11.57 -7.06
N PRO A 135 9.96 -12.48 -6.10
CA PRO A 135 11.24 -13.17 -5.99
C PRO A 135 11.29 -14.39 -6.91
N SER A 136 12.49 -14.80 -7.32
CA SER A 136 12.69 -16.12 -7.94
C SER A 136 12.38 -17.24 -6.91
N PRO A 137 11.69 -18.33 -7.30
CA PRO A 137 11.51 -19.50 -6.45
C PRO A 137 12.85 -20.04 -5.91
N ASN A 138 12.88 -20.47 -4.65
CA ASN A 138 14.04 -20.97 -3.93
C ASN A 138 15.25 -20.00 -3.87
N SER A 139 15.01 -18.70 -3.99
CA SER A 139 16.06 -17.67 -3.82
C SER A 139 16.09 -17.12 -2.40
N ALA A 140 17.21 -16.47 -2.03
CA ALA A 140 17.32 -15.75 -0.76
C ALA A 140 16.24 -14.65 -0.59
N PHE A 141 15.68 -14.15 -1.69
CA PHE A 141 14.60 -13.17 -1.68
C PHE A 141 13.21 -13.76 -1.44
N GLU A 142 13.01 -15.05 -1.70
CA GLU A 142 11.69 -15.68 -1.57
C GLU A 142 11.13 -15.63 -0.14
N PRO A 143 11.86 -16.04 0.91
CA PRO A 143 11.40 -15.92 2.30
C PRO A 143 11.48 -14.48 2.84
N LEU A 144 12.18 -13.58 2.14
CA LEU A 144 12.51 -12.24 2.60
C LEU A 144 11.51 -11.17 2.13
N PHE A 145 11.13 -11.19 0.85
CA PHE A 145 10.27 -10.15 0.29
C PHE A 145 8.86 -10.24 0.84
N GLY A 146 8.25 -9.09 1.06
CA GLY A 146 6.85 -8.92 1.39
C GLY A 146 6.21 -7.92 0.44
N ASP A 147 4.89 -7.84 0.49
CA ASP A 147 4.13 -6.82 -0.24
C ASP A 147 3.42 -5.89 0.75
N GLY A 148 3.29 -4.62 0.40
CA GLY A 148 2.63 -3.64 1.26
C GLY A 148 2.63 -2.21 0.71
N ALA A 149 2.03 -1.31 1.47
CA ALA A 149 2.00 0.10 1.16
C ALA A 149 2.01 0.99 2.42
N ALA A 150 2.52 2.21 2.27
CA ALA A 150 2.43 3.27 3.26
C ALA A 150 2.05 4.58 2.56
N ALA A 151 1.24 5.40 3.24
CA ALA A 151 0.76 6.67 2.74
C ALA A 151 0.95 7.77 3.77
N PHE A 152 1.33 8.95 3.31
CA PHE A 152 1.55 10.15 4.13
C PHE A 152 0.91 11.35 3.46
N LEU A 153 0.14 12.10 4.24
CA LEU A 153 -0.37 13.41 3.83
C LEU A 153 0.61 14.46 4.32
N ILE A 154 1.22 15.19 3.40
CA ILE A 154 2.16 16.28 3.68
C ILE A 154 1.44 17.62 3.56
N GLY A 155 1.63 18.52 4.52
CA GLY A 155 0.99 19.83 4.53
C GLY A 155 1.49 20.74 5.64
N GLU A 156 0.84 21.89 5.81
CA GLU A 156 1.18 22.89 6.84
C GLU A 156 0.17 22.97 8.00
N ASP A 157 -1.07 22.55 7.76
CA ASP A 157 -2.15 22.59 8.75
C ASP A 157 -2.30 21.25 9.48
N GLY A 158 -2.31 21.29 10.81
CA GLY A 158 -2.53 20.10 11.63
C GLY A 158 -1.39 19.08 11.58
N VAL A 159 -0.15 19.55 11.38
CA VAL A 159 1.05 18.71 11.33
C VAL A 159 1.18 17.84 12.60
N ALA A 160 1.21 16.53 12.39
CA ALA A 160 1.47 15.52 13.41
C ALA A 160 2.96 15.31 13.66
N ALA A 161 3.79 15.42 12.61
CA ALA A 161 5.24 15.34 12.74
C ALA A 161 5.96 16.24 11.73
N GLU A 162 6.88 17.05 12.21
CA GLU A 162 7.73 17.94 11.40
C GLU A 162 8.98 17.19 10.90
N ILE A 163 9.45 17.52 9.70
CA ILE A 163 10.75 17.05 9.20
C ILE A 163 11.77 18.18 9.40
N GLU A 164 12.52 18.12 10.51
CA GLU A 164 13.45 19.18 10.98
C GLU A 164 14.71 19.26 10.10
N GLY A 165 15.14 18.14 9.52
CA GLY A 165 16.40 18.02 8.80
C GLY A 165 16.41 16.85 7.86
N SER A 166 17.19 16.95 6.79
CA SER A 166 17.33 15.87 5.80
C SER A 166 18.71 15.92 5.14
N TYR A 167 19.25 14.74 4.83
CA TYR A 167 20.49 14.58 4.07
C TYR A 167 20.27 13.55 2.96
N TYR A 168 20.92 13.78 1.82
CA TYR A 168 20.81 12.94 0.64
C TYR A 168 22.20 12.61 0.10
N LEU A 169 22.39 11.36 -0.29
CA LEU A 169 23.58 10.84 -0.94
C LEU A 169 23.14 10.04 -2.17
N THR A 170 23.66 10.34 -3.34
CA THR A 170 23.41 9.57 -4.56
C THR A 170 24.65 8.75 -4.91
N SER A 171 24.42 7.55 -5.44
CA SER A 171 25.46 6.62 -5.85
C SER A 171 24.97 5.82 -7.06
N GLU A 172 25.87 5.54 -7.99
CA GLU A 172 25.66 4.65 -9.14
C GLU A 172 25.87 3.17 -8.81
N PHE A 173 26.07 2.83 -7.53
CA PHE A 173 26.31 1.47 -7.08
C PHE A 173 25.13 0.53 -7.40
N ILE A 174 25.42 -0.57 -8.09
CA ILE A 174 24.42 -1.55 -8.50
C ILE A 174 24.44 -2.73 -7.52
N ASP A 175 23.42 -2.82 -6.66
CA ASP A 175 23.21 -3.96 -5.78
C ASP A 175 22.09 -4.90 -6.27
N VAL A 176 20.91 -4.33 -6.50
CA VAL A 176 19.69 -5.01 -6.92
C VAL A 176 19.09 -4.25 -8.09
N TRP A 177 18.83 -4.94 -9.21
CA TRP A 177 18.34 -4.30 -10.42
C TRP A 177 17.28 -5.14 -11.13
N ARG A 178 16.50 -4.49 -12.00
CA ARG A 178 15.59 -5.11 -12.96
C ARG A 178 15.70 -4.41 -14.29
N LEU A 179 15.89 -5.19 -15.35
CA LEU A 179 15.80 -4.69 -16.72
C LEU A 179 14.35 -4.62 -17.18
N GLU A 180 14.14 -4.05 -18.37
CA GLU A 180 12.82 -3.79 -18.94
C GLU A 180 11.88 -5.01 -18.91
N TYR A 181 12.39 -6.21 -19.18
CA TYR A 181 11.60 -7.44 -19.28
C TYR A 181 11.79 -8.38 -18.07
N ASP A 182 12.54 -7.95 -17.05
CA ASP A 182 12.75 -8.75 -15.86
C ASP A 182 11.52 -8.67 -14.94
N ILE A 183 10.91 -9.83 -14.69
CA ILE A 183 9.83 -9.96 -13.70
C ILE A 183 10.40 -10.01 -12.27
N VAL A 184 11.54 -10.69 -12.12
CA VAL A 184 12.23 -10.90 -10.84
C VAL A 184 13.45 -9.98 -10.73
N PRO A 185 13.78 -9.45 -9.54
CA PRO A 185 15.01 -8.70 -9.35
C PRO A 185 16.22 -9.61 -9.37
N ARG A 186 17.31 -9.07 -9.91
CA ARG A 186 18.65 -9.65 -9.86
C ARG A 186 19.44 -8.97 -8.75
N THR A 187 20.43 -9.69 -8.22
CA THR A 187 21.35 -9.17 -7.21
C THR A 187 22.75 -9.66 -7.50
N TRP A 188 23.74 -8.90 -7.04
CA TRP A 188 25.12 -9.38 -6.97
C TRP A 188 25.36 -10.12 -5.65
N GLU A 189 26.61 -10.52 -5.41
CA GLU A 189 27.04 -11.23 -4.21
C GLU A 189 26.71 -10.44 -2.91
N ASP A 190 26.14 -11.15 -1.93
CA ASP A 190 25.55 -10.58 -0.72
C ASP A 190 26.56 -9.75 0.10
N ARG A 191 27.80 -10.22 0.28
CA ARG A 191 28.80 -9.49 1.05
C ARG A 191 29.21 -8.21 0.34
N PHE A 192 29.45 -8.26 -0.97
CA PHE A 192 29.80 -7.08 -1.76
C PHE A 192 28.69 -6.02 -1.71
N THR A 193 27.45 -6.42 -1.95
CA THR A 193 26.28 -5.51 -1.95
C THR A 193 26.09 -4.84 -0.59
N LEU A 194 26.35 -5.56 0.50
CA LEU A 194 26.25 -5.04 1.87
C LEU A 194 27.43 -4.15 2.27
N GLU A 195 28.67 -4.62 2.07
CA GLU A 195 29.89 -3.95 2.54
C GLU A 195 30.26 -2.73 1.70
N GLN A 196 29.96 -2.74 0.39
CA GLN A 196 30.27 -1.62 -0.52
C GLN A 196 29.04 -0.75 -0.83
N GLY A 197 27.84 -1.32 -0.76
CA GLY A 197 26.58 -0.61 -0.97
C GLY A 197 25.95 -0.16 0.34
N TYR A 198 25.02 -0.96 0.86
CA TYR A 198 24.11 -0.59 1.95
C TYR A 198 24.80 0.06 3.17
N LEU A 199 25.80 -0.61 3.77
CA LEU A 199 26.40 -0.16 5.02
C LEU A 199 27.08 1.21 4.91
N PRO A 200 28.07 1.44 4.02
CA PRO A 200 28.77 2.72 3.96
C PRO A 200 27.86 3.88 3.55
N HIS A 201 26.91 3.67 2.63
CA HIS A 201 26.04 4.74 2.14
C HIS A 201 25.06 5.22 3.21
N LEU A 202 24.34 4.31 3.85
CA LEU A 202 23.36 4.68 4.87
C LEU A 202 24.03 5.19 6.15
N GLN A 203 25.17 4.59 6.55
CA GLN A 203 25.93 5.09 7.70
C GLN A 203 26.45 6.51 7.45
N LYS A 204 26.98 6.81 6.26
CA LYS A 204 27.39 8.16 5.89
C LYS A 204 26.23 9.15 5.93
N ALA A 205 25.05 8.74 5.43
CA ALA A 205 23.86 9.60 5.43
C ALA A 205 23.44 9.99 6.85
N PHE A 206 23.36 9.02 7.77
CA PHE A 206 23.06 9.29 9.17
C PHE A 206 24.14 10.13 9.85
N SER A 207 25.41 9.72 9.78
CA SER A 207 26.50 10.44 10.45
C SER A 207 26.59 11.89 10.00
N THR A 208 26.39 12.16 8.71
CA THR A 208 26.44 13.53 8.18
C THR A 208 25.24 14.35 8.65
N LEU A 209 24.04 13.78 8.64
CA LEU A 209 22.82 14.43 9.15
C LEU A 209 22.97 14.79 10.63
N LEU A 210 23.37 13.83 11.46
CA LEU A 210 23.56 14.02 12.90
C LEU A 210 24.60 15.11 13.20
N THR A 211 25.75 15.04 12.53
CA THR A 211 26.82 16.06 12.69
C THR A 211 26.33 17.45 12.29
N THR A 212 25.63 17.58 11.15
CA THR A 212 25.13 18.87 10.64
C THR A 212 24.13 19.52 11.60
N HIS A 213 23.35 18.72 12.32
CA HIS A 213 22.34 19.20 13.27
C HIS A 213 22.82 19.21 14.73
N ASN A 214 24.10 18.89 15.00
CA ASN A 214 24.65 18.76 16.35
C ASN A 214 23.84 17.79 17.24
N LEU A 215 23.41 16.67 16.67
CA LEU A 215 22.65 15.62 17.37
C LEU A 215 23.48 14.33 17.46
N THR A 216 23.06 13.46 18.37
CA THR A 216 23.61 12.12 18.59
C THR A 216 22.50 11.07 18.56
N SER A 217 22.85 9.79 18.52
CA SER A 217 21.87 8.69 18.57
C SER A 217 20.99 8.72 19.83
N LYS A 218 21.47 9.33 20.93
CA LYS A 218 20.73 9.43 22.20
C LYS A 218 19.57 10.42 22.16
N ASP A 219 19.54 11.31 21.17
CA ASP A 219 18.49 12.33 21.02
C ASP A 219 17.22 11.80 20.36
N PHE A 220 17.23 10.54 19.89
CA PHE A 220 16.13 9.91 19.18
C PHE A 220 15.44 8.87 20.06
N THR A 221 14.12 8.90 20.11
CA THR A 221 13.33 7.90 20.82
C THR A 221 13.17 6.63 19.99
N LYS A 222 13.08 6.78 18.66
CA LYS A 222 13.01 5.68 17.70
C LYS A 222 13.88 5.91 16.47
N ALA A 223 14.30 4.82 15.84
CA ALA A 223 14.93 4.80 14.53
C ALA A 223 14.17 3.82 13.64
N ALA A 224 13.72 4.29 12.47
CA ALA A 224 13.00 3.52 11.47
C ALA A 224 13.76 3.63 10.15
N PHE A 225 14.31 2.53 9.64
CA PHE A 225 15.08 2.61 8.41
C PHE A 225 15.05 1.35 7.56
N TYR A 226 15.37 1.52 6.28
CA TYR A 226 15.53 0.39 5.37
C TYR A 226 16.72 -0.47 5.76
N ALA A 227 16.55 -1.79 5.65
CA ALA A 227 17.66 -2.73 5.59
C ALA A 227 17.34 -3.85 4.59
N PRO A 228 18.36 -4.45 3.96
CA PRO A 228 18.16 -5.64 3.13
C PRO A 228 17.60 -6.82 3.93
N ASN A 229 18.07 -7.05 5.16
CA ASN A 229 17.67 -8.17 6.01
C ASN A 229 17.82 -7.86 7.52
N ALA A 230 17.28 -8.73 8.38
CA ALA A 230 17.29 -8.53 9.83
C ALA A 230 18.70 -8.39 10.44
N ARG A 231 19.68 -9.14 9.90
CA ARG A 231 21.07 -9.10 10.37
C ARG A 231 21.70 -7.73 10.11
N SER A 232 21.60 -7.24 8.87
CA SER A 232 22.13 -5.94 8.46
C SER A 232 21.41 -4.77 9.13
N HIS A 233 20.12 -4.90 9.43
CA HIS A 233 19.35 -3.93 10.23
C HIS A 233 19.95 -3.76 11.63
N GLY A 234 20.17 -4.86 12.35
CA GLY A 234 20.79 -4.83 13.68
C GLY A 234 22.26 -4.35 13.65
N THR A 235 23.02 -4.68 12.60
CA THR A 235 24.40 -4.18 12.43
C THR A 235 24.43 -2.67 12.22
N MET A 236 23.59 -2.13 11.34
CA MET A 236 23.48 -0.68 11.14
C MET A 236 23.13 0.05 12.44
N ALA A 237 22.13 -0.45 13.18
CA ALA A 237 21.76 0.15 14.47
C ALA A 237 22.93 0.21 15.46
N ARG A 238 23.72 -0.87 15.58
CA ARG A 238 24.93 -0.90 16.42
C ARG A 238 25.99 0.08 15.93
N ASN A 239 26.22 0.17 14.62
CA ASN A 239 27.20 1.10 14.03
C ASN A 239 26.83 2.57 14.30
N LEU A 240 25.53 2.87 14.39
CA LEU A 240 25.00 4.20 14.73
C LEU A 240 24.94 4.46 16.24
N GLY A 241 25.28 3.47 17.08
CA GLY A 241 25.17 3.59 18.53
C GLY A 241 23.73 3.68 19.03
N LEU A 242 22.78 3.05 18.32
CA LEU A 242 21.38 2.93 18.72
C LEU A 242 21.17 1.66 19.55
N ASP A 243 20.30 1.74 20.55
CA ASP A 243 19.82 0.57 21.28
C ASP A 243 18.84 -0.23 20.40
N VAL A 244 19.27 -1.44 20.02
CA VAL A 244 18.53 -2.37 19.16
C VAL A 244 17.19 -2.82 19.77
N LYS A 245 17.05 -2.81 21.09
CA LYS A 245 15.83 -3.26 21.78
C LYS A 245 14.82 -2.13 21.98
N THR A 246 15.31 -0.93 22.29
CA THR A 246 14.43 0.18 22.71
C THR A 246 14.23 1.22 21.61
N GLN A 247 15.30 1.62 20.92
CA GLN A 247 15.26 2.67 19.90
C GLN A 247 14.96 2.12 18.50
N LEU A 248 15.40 0.91 18.17
CA LEU A 248 15.17 0.37 16.83
C LEU A 248 13.70 -0.06 16.64
N GLN A 249 13.06 0.45 15.59
CA GLN A 249 11.70 0.05 15.22
C GLN A 249 11.72 -1.38 14.65
N ASP A 250 10.65 -2.16 14.89
CA ASP A 250 10.50 -3.49 14.28
C ASP A 250 10.52 -3.35 12.74
N PRO A 251 11.48 -4.00 12.04
CA PRO A 251 11.60 -3.95 10.59
C PRO A 251 10.58 -4.83 9.86
N LEU A 252 9.67 -5.52 10.56
CA LEU A 252 8.59 -6.34 9.99
C LEU A 252 9.05 -7.58 9.20
N PHE A 253 10.34 -7.93 9.19
CA PHE A 253 10.88 -9.04 8.38
C PHE A 253 10.19 -10.38 8.64
N ASP A 254 9.84 -10.67 9.88
CA ASP A 254 9.30 -11.98 10.27
C ASP A 254 7.77 -12.08 10.21
N ASN A 255 7.07 -10.97 9.92
CA ASN A 255 5.61 -10.90 9.87
C ASN A 255 5.05 -10.39 8.54
N VAL A 256 5.85 -9.61 7.80
CA VAL A 256 5.46 -8.95 6.55
C VAL A 256 6.51 -9.20 5.47
N GLY A 257 7.80 -9.07 5.82
CA GLY A 257 8.90 -9.12 4.86
C GLY A 257 9.27 -7.74 4.31
N ASN A 258 10.26 -7.72 3.41
CA ASN A 258 10.77 -6.50 2.81
C ASN A 258 9.85 -5.99 1.69
N THR A 259 9.08 -4.94 1.99
CA THR A 259 8.06 -4.32 1.10
C THR A 259 8.63 -3.32 0.09
N GLY A 260 9.94 -3.36 -0.18
CA GLY A 260 10.56 -2.57 -1.25
C GLY A 260 10.48 -1.07 -1.00
N ALA A 261 9.99 -0.30 -1.96
CA ALA A 261 9.88 1.16 -1.86
C ALA A 261 9.03 1.64 -0.67
N ALA A 262 8.11 0.80 -0.19
CA ALA A 262 7.29 1.10 0.98
C ALA A 262 7.98 0.80 2.31
N PHE A 263 9.10 0.07 2.33
CA PHE A 263 9.62 -0.55 3.55
C PHE A 263 10.01 0.44 4.64
N ALA A 264 10.89 1.41 4.35
CA ALA A 264 11.28 2.43 5.34
C ALA A 264 10.09 3.30 5.79
N LEU A 265 9.11 3.49 4.90
CA LEU A 265 7.91 4.25 5.17
C LEU A 265 6.91 3.48 6.04
N MET A 266 6.80 2.16 5.87
CA MET A 266 5.98 1.31 6.74
C MET A 266 6.59 1.20 8.14
N THR A 267 7.91 1.11 8.26
CA THR A 267 8.56 1.16 9.58
C THR A 267 8.38 2.52 10.24
N LEU A 268 8.40 3.62 9.48
CA LEU A 268 8.03 4.94 10.00
C LEU A 268 6.58 4.98 10.53
N VAL A 269 5.60 4.42 9.81
CA VAL A 269 4.22 4.33 10.31
C VAL A 269 4.19 3.58 11.65
N GLY A 270 4.88 2.43 11.74
CA GLY A 270 4.99 1.67 12.98
C GLY A 270 5.59 2.46 14.14
N ALA A 271 6.58 3.33 13.87
CA ALA A 271 7.14 4.22 14.88
C ALA A 271 6.15 5.35 15.28
N LEU A 272 5.45 5.96 14.32
CA LEU A 272 4.48 7.03 14.58
C LEU A 272 3.26 6.55 15.37
N GLU A 273 2.83 5.31 15.19
CA GLU A 273 1.76 4.70 15.98
C GLU A 273 2.06 4.65 17.48
N GLU A 274 3.34 4.60 17.85
CA GLU A 274 3.81 4.51 19.24
C GLU A 274 4.36 5.83 19.77
N ALA A 275 4.69 6.76 18.87
CA ALA A 275 5.36 8.00 19.22
C ALA A 275 4.44 8.94 20.02
N LYS A 276 5.06 9.74 20.88
CA LYS A 276 4.40 10.77 21.70
C LYS A 276 4.83 12.17 21.26
N PRO A 277 4.05 13.22 21.56
CA PRO A 277 4.51 14.58 21.35
C PRO A 277 5.86 14.82 22.02
N GLY A 278 6.80 15.41 21.29
CA GLY A 278 8.17 15.62 21.74
C GLY A 278 9.14 14.48 21.43
N ASP A 279 8.69 13.39 20.83
CA ASP A 279 9.59 12.35 20.34
C ASP A 279 10.38 12.80 19.10
N ARG A 280 11.57 12.24 18.92
CA ARG A 280 12.35 12.36 17.68
C ARG A 280 12.57 10.98 17.07
N ILE A 281 12.21 10.85 15.81
CA ILE A 281 12.38 9.63 15.03
C ILE A 281 13.47 9.87 13.99
N LEU A 282 14.46 8.97 13.96
CA LEU A 282 15.49 8.94 12.93
C LEU A 282 15.00 8.06 11.78
N LEU A 283 14.69 8.65 10.63
CA LEU A 283 14.32 7.92 9.43
C LEU A 283 15.52 7.78 8.49
N GLY A 284 15.70 6.61 7.88
CA GLY A 284 16.64 6.46 6.77
C GLY A 284 16.18 5.48 5.71
N ASN A 285 16.58 5.72 4.48
CA ASN A 285 16.26 4.86 3.34
C ASN A 285 17.48 4.65 2.45
N TYR A 286 17.45 3.61 1.65
CA TYR A 286 18.57 3.22 0.82
C TYR A 286 18.12 2.61 -0.52
N GLY A 287 18.88 2.95 -1.56
CA GLY A 287 18.70 2.55 -2.96
C GLY A 287 19.39 3.58 -3.84
N ASP A 288 20.38 3.18 -4.64
CA ASP A 288 21.20 4.09 -5.48
C ASP A 288 21.80 5.26 -4.68
N GLY A 289 22.30 4.92 -3.48
CA GLY A 289 22.68 5.87 -2.44
C GLY A 289 21.77 5.75 -1.21
N ALA A 290 21.64 6.82 -0.44
CA ALA A 290 20.87 6.84 0.79
C ALA A 290 20.29 8.22 1.11
N ASP A 291 19.25 8.25 1.93
CA ASP A 291 18.72 9.46 2.54
C ASP A 291 18.42 9.22 4.01
N ALA A 292 18.49 10.30 4.78
CA ALA A 292 18.21 10.29 6.20
C ALA A 292 17.45 11.56 6.60
N HIS A 293 16.53 11.43 7.56
CA HIS A 293 15.66 12.51 8.01
C HIS A 293 15.49 12.52 9.52
N ILE A 294 15.40 13.72 10.09
CA ILE A 294 15.02 13.94 11.49
C ILE A 294 13.54 14.29 11.52
N ILE A 295 12.75 13.47 12.20
CA ILE A 295 11.30 13.67 12.34
C ILE A 295 10.99 14.02 13.78
N ARG A 296 10.37 15.19 14.01
CA ARG A 296 9.94 15.67 15.33
C ARG A 296 8.44 15.49 15.46
N VAL A 297 8.00 14.71 16.44
CA VAL A 297 6.58 14.46 16.67
C VAL A 297 6.00 15.61 17.49
N GLY A 298 4.88 16.17 17.02
CA GLY A 298 4.15 17.24 17.69
C GLY A 298 2.79 16.75 18.22
N ASP A 299 2.03 17.66 18.83
CA ASP A 299 0.72 17.35 19.45
C ASP A 299 -0.33 16.88 18.43
N GLY A 300 -0.15 17.21 17.14
CA GLY A 300 -1.04 16.77 16.06
C GLY A 300 -1.15 15.25 15.95
N ILE A 301 -0.16 14.48 16.44
CA ILE A 301 -0.15 13.02 16.38
C ILE A 301 -1.38 12.39 17.04
N GLU A 302 -1.92 13.01 18.09
CA GLU A 302 -3.10 12.49 18.80
C GLU A 302 -4.38 12.54 17.97
N LYS A 303 -4.41 13.39 16.93
CA LYS A 303 -5.54 13.50 16.00
C LYS A 303 -5.51 12.45 14.89
N VAL A 304 -4.42 11.69 14.78
CA VAL A 304 -4.17 10.73 13.69
C VAL A 304 -4.03 9.30 14.22
N ARG A 305 -4.51 9.02 15.43
CA ARG A 305 -4.44 7.68 16.04
C ARG A 305 -5.43 6.67 15.47
N ASP A 306 -6.59 7.15 15.00
CA ASP A 306 -7.64 6.30 14.45
C ASP A 306 -7.32 5.91 13.00
N ARG A 307 -6.30 5.07 12.86
CA ARG A 307 -5.88 4.43 11.61
C ARG A 307 -5.97 2.92 11.76
N ARG A 308 -6.04 2.22 10.63
CA ARG A 308 -5.83 0.77 10.61
C ARG A 308 -4.36 0.49 10.86
N GLY A 309 -3.50 1.16 10.10
CA GLY A 309 -2.07 1.17 10.37
C GLY A 309 -1.42 -0.22 10.36
N ILE A 310 -0.18 -0.32 10.82
CA ILE A 310 0.58 -1.56 10.86
C ILE A 310 -0.02 -2.54 11.88
N LYS A 311 -0.31 -2.07 13.11
CA LYS A 311 -0.74 -2.95 14.22
C LYS A 311 -2.01 -3.75 13.93
N LYS A 312 -3.08 -3.12 13.45
CA LYS A 312 -4.34 -3.84 13.17
C LYS A 312 -4.18 -4.75 11.95
N HIS A 313 -3.41 -4.33 10.94
CA HIS A 313 -3.11 -5.18 9.79
C HIS A 313 -2.29 -6.43 10.12
N LEU A 314 -1.45 -6.40 11.16
CA LEU A 314 -0.73 -7.57 11.66
C LEU A 314 -1.66 -8.57 12.37
N GLN A 315 -2.75 -8.08 12.97
CA GLN A 315 -3.76 -8.91 13.64
C GLN A 315 -4.76 -9.53 12.65
N SER A 316 -5.03 -8.84 11.53
CA SER A 316 -5.92 -9.30 10.47
C SER A 316 -5.16 -10.01 9.34
N LYS A 317 -4.98 -11.34 9.46
CA LYS A 317 -4.22 -12.16 8.51
C LYS A 317 -4.82 -13.55 8.26
N LEU A 318 -4.53 -14.12 7.08
CA LEU A 318 -4.85 -15.48 6.68
C LEU A 318 -3.61 -16.20 6.15
N VAL A 319 -3.21 -17.29 6.79
CA VAL A 319 -2.07 -18.09 6.33
C VAL A 319 -2.52 -18.94 5.14
N LEU A 320 -1.75 -18.94 4.05
CA LEU A 320 -1.99 -19.83 2.92
C LEU A 320 -1.88 -21.30 3.36
N GLU A 321 -2.70 -22.15 2.77
CA GLU A 321 -2.71 -23.58 3.09
C GLU A 321 -1.52 -24.33 2.47
N ASN A 322 -1.01 -23.86 1.32
CA ASN A 322 0.07 -24.51 0.60
C ASN A 322 0.79 -23.55 -0.38
N TYR A 323 1.97 -23.98 -0.83
CA TYR A 323 2.80 -23.24 -1.78
C TYR A 323 2.17 -23.13 -3.19
N GLY A 324 1.38 -24.12 -3.61
CA GLY A 324 0.70 -24.10 -4.91
C GLY A 324 -0.24 -22.90 -5.08
N LYS A 325 -0.91 -22.49 -4.00
CA LYS A 325 -1.74 -21.27 -3.99
C LYS A 325 -0.90 -20.01 -4.19
N TYR A 326 0.29 -19.93 -3.58
CA TYR A 326 1.24 -18.84 -3.79
C TYR A 326 1.75 -18.78 -5.24
N VAL A 327 2.15 -19.93 -5.80
CA VAL A 327 2.59 -20.06 -7.20
C VAL A 327 1.50 -19.56 -8.17
N ARG A 328 0.24 -19.87 -7.86
CA ARG A 328 -0.91 -19.40 -8.66
C ARG A 328 -1.18 -17.91 -8.49
N PHE A 329 -1.14 -17.38 -7.27
CA PHE A 329 -1.35 -15.96 -6.99
C PHE A 329 -0.29 -15.08 -7.66
N ARG A 330 0.96 -15.53 -7.67
CA ARG A 330 2.10 -14.79 -8.24
C ARG A 330 2.43 -15.17 -9.68
N ASN A 331 1.63 -16.06 -10.29
CA ASN A 331 1.82 -16.54 -11.65
C ASN A 331 3.26 -17.01 -11.93
N LEU A 332 3.83 -17.82 -11.03
CA LEU A 332 5.24 -18.24 -11.05
C LEU A 332 5.52 -19.46 -11.94
N MET A 333 4.50 -20.00 -12.61
CA MET A 333 4.63 -21.12 -13.54
C MET A 333 3.68 -20.95 -14.72
N GLN A 334 3.92 -21.70 -15.79
CA GLN A 334 3.01 -21.74 -16.92
C GLN A 334 1.76 -22.55 -16.55
N PHE A 335 0.59 -21.90 -16.60
CA PHE A 335 -0.71 -22.54 -16.45
C PHE A 335 -1.38 -22.74 -17.81
N GLU A 336 -2.17 -23.80 -17.93
CA GLU A 336 -3.01 -24.03 -19.12
C GLU A 336 -3.99 -22.86 -19.31
N GLN A 337 -4.19 -22.45 -20.56
CA GLN A 337 -5.20 -21.43 -20.85
C GLN A 337 -6.59 -22.03 -20.67
N THR A 338 -7.44 -21.36 -19.89
CA THR A 338 -8.84 -21.75 -19.77
C THR A 338 -9.52 -21.67 -21.14
N PRO A 339 -10.33 -22.69 -21.53
CA PRO A 339 -11.11 -22.64 -22.77
C PRO A 339 -12.27 -21.63 -22.70
N MET A 340 -12.47 -20.96 -21.55
CA MET A 340 -13.49 -19.93 -21.40
C MET A 340 -13.21 -18.71 -22.28
N THR A 341 -14.28 -18.01 -22.64
CA THR A 341 -14.18 -16.77 -23.41
C THR A 341 -13.33 -15.76 -22.65
N ARG A 342 -12.31 -15.23 -23.33
CA ARG A 342 -11.45 -14.19 -22.75
C ARG A 342 -12.31 -13.01 -22.31
N PRO A 343 -12.07 -12.44 -21.11
CA PRO A 343 -12.73 -11.22 -20.68
C PRO A 343 -12.59 -10.13 -21.74
N ARG A 344 -13.65 -9.33 -21.89
CA ARG A 344 -13.63 -8.17 -22.80
C ARG A 344 -13.31 -6.90 -22.00
N THR A 345 -12.74 -5.92 -22.66
CA THR A 345 -12.61 -4.55 -22.14
C THR A 345 -13.08 -3.57 -23.20
N SER A 346 -13.55 -2.40 -22.75
CA SER A 346 -13.96 -1.30 -23.62
C SER A 346 -13.52 0.01 -22.98
N LEU A 347 -12.42 0.57 -23.49
CA LEU A 347 -11.90 1.87 -23.02
C LEU A 347 -12.94 2.99 -23.16
N PRO A 348 -13.75 3.09 -24.25
CA PRO A 348 -14.81 4.09 -24.33
C PRO A 348 -15.92 3.91 -23.29
N GLN A 349 -16.19 2.67 -22.84
CA GLN A 349 -17.13 2.44 -21.75
C GLN A 349 -16.52 2.84 -20.41
N ILE A 350 -15.30 2.39 -20.12
CA ILE A 350 -14.57 2.76 -18.89
C ILE A 350 -14.47 4.28 -18.76
N TRP A 351 -14.21 5.00 -19.86
CA TRP A 351 -14.15 6.45 -19.86
C TRP A 351 -15.51 7.10 -19.55
N ARG A 352 -16.59 6.66 -20.19
CA ARG A 352 -17.94 7.19 -19.95
C ARG A 352 -18.43 6.91 -18.53
N ASP A 353 -18.11 5.72 -18.02
CA ASP A 353 -18.58 5.26 -16.71
C ASP A 353 -17.48 5.40 -15.62
N ARG A 354 -16.45 6.23 -15.83
CA ARG A 354 -15.25 6.28 -14.98
C ARG A 354 -15.54 6.60 -13.52
N ASN A 355 -16.55 7.42 -13.23
CA ASN A 355 -16.93 7.74 -11.86
C ASN A 355 -17.59 6.53 -11.17
N TRP A 356 -18.32 5.71 -11.92
CA TRP A 356 -18.84 4.44 -11.40
C TRP A 356 -17.72 3.41 -11.22
N VAL A 357 -16.81 3.31 -12.19
CA VAL A 357 -15.75 2.30 -12.21
C VAL A 357 -14.66 2.56 -11.17
N TYR A 358 -14.04 3.74 -11.21
CA TYR A 358 -12.91 4.07 -10.36
C TYR A 358 -13.35 4.73 -9.05
N ARG A 359 -14.13 5.81 -9.10
CA ARG A 359 -14.57 6.57 -7.91
C ARG A 359 -15.66 5.86 -7.09
N PHE A 360 -16.25 4.79 -7.62
CA PHE A 360 -17.36 4.05 -7.02
C PHE A 360 -18.57 4.93 -6.65
N HIS A 361 -18.94 5.81 -7.57
CA HIS A 361 -20.09 6.67 -7.39
C HIS A 361 -21.41 5.93 -7.60
N GLY A 362 -22.39 6.25 -6.75
CA GLY A 362 -23.79 5.90 -6.92
C GLY A 362 -24.66 7.15 -7.01
N HIS A 363 -25.98 6.98 -6.97
CA HIS A 363 -26.92 8.11 -7.02
C HIS A 363 -27.71 8.23 -5.71
N LYS A 364 -27.93 9.46 -5.24
CA LYS A 364 -28.95 9.82 -4.25
C LYS A 364 -30.12 10.51 -4.95
N CYS A 365 -31.32 9.99 -4.79
CA CYS A 365 -32.50 10.65 -5.35
C CYS A 365 -32.92 11.84 -4.48
N LYS A 366 -32.96 13.05 -5.03
CA LYS A 366 -33.42 14.28 -4.36
C LYS A 366 -34.91 14.25 -4.00
N LYS A 367 -35.72 13.43 -4.69
CA LYS A 367 -37.18 13.31 -4.44
C LYS A 367 -37.53 12.40 -3.26
N CYS A 368 -36.93 11.21 -3.19
CA CYS A 368 -37.24 10.23 -2.14
C CYS A 368 -36.10 10.00 -1.13
N GLY A 369 -34.95 10.65 -1.32
CA GLY A 369 -33.78 10.55 -0.43
C GLY A 369 -33.01 9.23 -0.50
N LYS A 370 -33.49 8.22 -1.24
CA LYS A 370 -32.86 6.90 -1.31
C LYS A 370 -31.55 6.95 -2.11
N ILE A 371 -30.55 6.25 -1.58
CA ILE A 371 -29.26 6.01 -2.23
C ILE A 371 -29.35 4.69 -3.00
N GLN A 372 -28.79 4.68 -4.21
CA GLN A 372 -28.87 3.56 -5.13
C GLN A 372 -27.54 3.30 -5.83
N PHE A 373 -27.25 2.03 -6.00
CA PHE A 373 -26.11 1.51 -6.75
C PHE A 373 -26.55 0.22 -7.45
N PRO A 374 -26.12 -0.06 -8.69
CA PRO A 374 -25.33 0.82 -9.57
C PRO A 374 -26.12 2.06 -10.04
N PRO A 375 -25.46 3.09 -10.59
CA PRO A 375 -26.12 4.25 -11.20
C PRO A 375 -27.20 3.84 -12.22
N GLN A 376 -28.33 4.53 -12.21
CA GLN A 376 -29.48 4.29 -13.10
C GLN A 376 -29.96 5.62 -13.68
N LYS A 377 -30.63 5.57 -14.84
CA LYS A 377 -31.28 6.74 -15.47
C LYS A 377 -32.57 7.18 -14.77
N LEU A 378 -33.17 6.29 -13.97
CA LEU A 378 -34.37 6.55 -13.18
C LEU A 378 -34.12 6.10 -11.74
N CYS A 379 -34.78 6.75 -10.78
CA CYS A 379 -34.77 6.25 -9.40
C CYS A 379 -35.45 4.87 -9.34
N MET A 380 -34.76 3.85 -8.84
CA MET A 380 -35.30 2.49 -8.71
C MET A 380 -36.49 2.38 -7.75
N TYR A 381 -36.69 3.39 -6.90
CA TYR A 381 -37.72 3.40 -5.86
C TYR A 381 -38.96 4.20 -6.24
N CYS A 382 -38.76 5.43 -6.75
CA CYS A 382 -39.87 6.37 -7.03
C CYS A 382 -39.97 6.77 -8.50
N GLN A 383 -39.14 6.19 -9.37
CA GLN A 383 -39.11 6.45 -10.81
C GLN A 383 -38.88 7.92 -11.20
N ALA A 384 -38.34 8.74 -10.28
CA ALA A 384 -37.90 10.09 -10.59
C ALA A 384 -36.85 10.06 -11.72
N LYS A 385 -36.94 11.05 -12.60
CA LYS A 385 -36.03 11.22 -13.74
C LYS A 385 -34.59 11.50 -13.30
N GLU A 386 -33.66 11.31 -14.23
CA GLU A 386 -32.22 11.47 -14.04
C GLU A 386 -31.83 12.84 -13.43
N GLU A 387 -32.54 13.92 -13.78
CA GLU A 387 -32.34 15.27 -13.21
C GLU A 387 -32.51 15.36 -11.69
N PHE A 388 -33.20 14.39 -11.07
CA PHE A 388 -33.36 14.28 -9.62
C PHE A 388 -32.33 13.35 -8.97
N LEU A 389 -31.39 12.78 -9.73
CA LEU A 389 -30.37 11.87 -9.23
C LEU A 389 -29.05 12.62 -9.08
N GLU A 390 -28.59 12.72 -7.84
CA GLU A 390 -27.31 13.36 -7.50
C GLU A 390 -26.24 12.29 -7.35
N GLU A 391 -25.12 12.46 -8.06
CA GLU A 391 -23.97 11.58 -7.93
C GLU A 391 -23.32 11.74 -6.55
N MET A 392 -22.87 10.62 -5.96
CA MET A 392 -22.21 10.64 -4.66
C MET A 392 -21.21 9.48 -4.47
N PRO A 393 -20.15 9.69 -3.68
CA PRO A 393 -19.20 8.64 -3.37
C PRO A 393 -19.75 7.60 -2.40
N LEU A 394 -19.47 6.33 -2.69
CA LEU A 394 -19.84 5.18 -1.86
C LEU A 394 -18.65 4.31 -1.44
N ALA A 395 -17.44 4.56 -1.96
CA ALA A 395 -16.24 3.75 -1.75
C ALA A 395 -15.88 3.52 -0.26
N ASP A 396 -15.95 4.57 0.55
CA ASP A 396 -15.58 4.53 1.97
C ASP A 396 -16.68 3.95 2.88
N ARG A 397 -17.83 3.54 2.32
CA ARG A 397 -18.96 3.06 3.12
C ARG A 397 -18.75 1.62 3.54
N LYS A 398 -19.00 1.37 4.83
CA LYS A 398 -19.21 0.02 5.33
C LYS A 398 -20.57 -0.51 4.87
N GLY A 399 -20.73 -1.81 4.99
CA GLY A 399 -21.97 -2.48 4.69
C GLY A 399 -22.18 -3.74 5.51
N THR A 400 -23.26 -4.44 5.18
CA THR A 400 -23.65 -5.68 5.83
C THR A 400 -23.92 -6.73 4.77
N LEU A 401 -23.38 -7.93 4.97
CA LEU A 401 -23.60 -9.06 4.06
C LEU A 401 -25.08 -9.45 4.05
N PHE A 402 -25.77 -9.24 2.93
CA PHE A 402 -27.19 -9.56 2.79
C PHE A 402 -27.40 -11.02 2.40
N THR A 403 -26.63 -11.50 1.43
CA THR A 403 -26.64 -12.91 1.00
C THR A 403 -25.36 -13.22 0.22
N TYR A 404 -25.01 -14.49 0.09
CA TYR A 404 -23.90 -14.95 -0.72
C TYR A 404 -24.15 -16.36 -1.29
N SER A 405 -23.46 -16.68 -2.37
CA SER A 405 -23.39 -18.03 -2.95
C SER A 405 -21.93 -18.44 -3.13
N MET A 406 -21.63 -19.72 -2.95
CA MET A 406 -20.29 -20.30 -3.11
C MET A 406 -20.28 -21.28 -4.28
N ASP A 407 -19.40 -21.05 -5.25
CA ASP A 407 -19.14 -21.98 -6.35
C ASP A 407 -17.71 -22.54 -6.22
N GLU A 408 -17.63 -23.81 -5.81
CA GLU A 408 -16.38 -24.57 -5.63
C GLU A 408 -15.71 -24.95 -6.96
N ARG A 409 -16.44 -24.90 -8.08
CA ARG A 409 -15.96 -25.36 -9.39
C ARG A 409 -15.78 -24.23 -10.40
N ALA A 410 -16.03 -22.99 -9.99
CA ALA A 410 -15.77 -21.82 -10.82
C ALA A 410 -14.31 -21.80 -11.29
N ALA A 411 -14.10 -21.54 -12.58
CA ALA A 411 -12.76 -21.42 -13.15
C ALA A 411 -12.13 -20.06 -12.82
N ILE A 412 -11.91 -19.82 -11.53
CA ILE A 412 -11.25 -18.63 -10.99
C ILE A 412 -9.92 -19.03 -10.33
N VAL A 413 -9.08 -18.03 -10.04
CA VAL A 413 -7.74 -18.24 -9.45
C VAL A 413 -7.83 -18.75 -8.01
N ASP A 414 -8.75 -18.22 -7.22
CA ASP A 414 -8.88 -18.51 -5.79
C ASP A 414 -10.27 -19.09 -5.47
N PRO A 415 -10.52 -20.40 -5.71
CA PRO A 415 -11.78 -21.04 -5.35
C PRO A 415 -11.95 -21.18 -3.81
N PRO A 416 -13.19 -21.25 -3.31
CA PRO A 416 -14.45 -21.08 -4.03
C PRO A 416 -14.71 -19.64 -4.47
N ASN A 417 -15.45 -19.50 -5.57
CA ASN A 417 -15.96 -18.21 -6.01
C ASN A 417 -17.15 -17.81 -5.14
N VAL A 418 -16.94 -16.83 -4.27
CA VAL A 418 -17.98 -16.30 -3.39
C VAL A 418 -18.57 -15.06 -4.04
N LEU A 419 -19.82 -15.13 -4.52
CA LEU A 419 -20.56 -13.98 -5.01
C LEU A 419 -21.46 -13.46 -3.89
N ALA A 420 -21.37 -12.18 -3.58
CA ALA A 420 -22.03 -11.59 -2.42
C ALA A 420 -22.84 -10.35 -2.80
N ALA A 421 -24.01 -10.22 -2.17
CA ALA A 421 -24.76 -8.98 -2.14
C ALA A 421 -24.54 -8.29 -0.79
N VAL A 422 -24.11 -7.04 -0.81
CA VAL A 422 -23.82 -6.25 0.40
C VAL A 422 -24.70 -5.00 0.40
N ASN A 423 -25.42 -4.77 1.51
CA ASN A 423 -26.17 -3.53 1.72
C ASN A 423 -25.22 -2.49 2.32
N LEU A 424 -25.05 -1.35 1.67
CA LEU A 424 -24.19 -0.28 2.17
C LEU A 424 -24.93 0.56 3.21
N GLU A 425 -24.18 1.08 4.19
CA GLU A 425 -24.71 2.01 5.18
C GLU A 425 -25.33 3.24 4.50
N GLY A 426 -26.54 3.63 4.94
CA GLY A 426 -27.30 4.73 4.35
C GLY A 426 -28.02 4.39 3.02
N GLY A 427 -27.77 3.23 2.41
CA GLY A 427 -28.47 2.76 1.22
C GLY A 427 -27.54 2.45 0.04
N GLY A 428 -28.08 1.75 -0.96
CA GLY A 428 -27.32 1.12 -2.03
C GLY A 428 -27.03 -0.35 -1.75
N ARG A 429 -26.99 -1.17 -2.80
CA ARG A 429 -26.63 -2.59 -2.74
C ARG A 429 -25.64 -2.90 -3.84
N ILE A 430 -24.49 -3.45 -3.47
CA ILE A 430 -23.50 -3.94 -4.42
C ILE A 430 -23.65 -5.46 -4.56
N PHE A 431 -23.54 -5.95 -5.79
CA PHE A 431 -23.35 -7.37 -6.07
C PHE A 431 -21.95 -7.55 -6.65
N SER A 432 -21.07 -8.27 -5.96
CA SER A 432 -19.66 -8.41 -6.35
C SER A 432 -19.06 -9.73 -5.87
N GLN A 433 -17.95 -10.13 -6.49
CA GLN A 433 -17.11 -11.19 -5.94
C GLN A 433 -16.52 -10.75 -4.60
N MET A 434 -16.55 -11.63 -3.60
CA MET A 434 -15.91 -11.41 -2.31
C MET A 434 -14.43 -11.79 -2.39
N THR A 435 -13.56 -10.93 -1.87
CA THR A 435 -12.12 -11.19 -1.68
C THR A 435 -11.78 -11.29 -0.19
N ASP A 436 -10.54 -11.66 0.13
CA ASP A 436 -9.97 -11.58 1.49
C ASP A 436 -10.85 -12.28 2.54
N ARG A 437 -11.24 -13.52 2.26
CA ARG A 437 -12.26 -14.23 3.03
C ARG A 437 -11.77 -15.58 3.55
N ASP A 438 -12.20 -15.89 4.76
CA ASP A 438 -12.24 -17.26 5.28
C ASP A 438 -13.65 -17.82 5.05
N VAL A 439 -13.73 -18.77 4.12
CA VAL A 439 -14.99 -19.37 3.66
C VAL A 439 -15.76 -20.09 4.77
N LYS A 440 -15.07 -20.57 5.82
CA LYS A 440 -15.69 -21.30 6.93
C LYS A 440 -16.43 -20.37 7.90
N ASN A 441 -16.06 -19.09 7.91
CA ASN A 441 -16.53 -18.10 8.89
C ASN A 441 -17.52 -17.08 8.29
N LEU A 442 -17.95 -17.28 7.04
CA LEU A 442 -18.93 -16.40 6.39
C LEU A 442 -20.33 -16.59 6.96
N ARG A 443 -21.00 -15.47 7.27
CA ARG A 443 -22.38 -15.45 7.79
C ARG A 443 -23.13 -14.22 7.33
N VAL A 444 -24.39 -14.39 6.95
CA VAL A 444 -25.30 -13.27 6.66
C VAL A 444 -25.35 -12.35 7.88
N GLY A 445 -25.36 -11.04 7.65
CA GLY A 445 -25.33 -10.04 8.71
C GLY A 445 -23.93 -9.61 9.16
N MET A 446 -22.85 -10.24 8.67
CA MET A 446 -21.50 -9.81 9.03
C MET A 446 -21.13 -8.43 8.43
N PRO A 447 -20.29 -7.64 9.11
CA PRO A 447 -19.83 -6.36 8.60
C PRO A 447 -18.89 -6.56 7.40
N MET A 448 -19.11 -5.74 6.38
CA MET A 448 -18.40 -5.78 5.11
C MET A 448 -17.82 -4.39 4.79
N GLU A 449 -16.75 -4.37 4.02
CA GLU A 449 -16.19 -3.16 3.43
C GLU A 449 -15.87 -3.39 1.95
N LEU A 450 -15.66 -2.29 1.24
CA LEU A 450 -15.26 -2.30 -0.15
C LEU A 450 -13.74 -2.22 -0.26
N THR A 451 -13.20 -2.81 -1.31
CA THR A 451 -11.77 -2.78 -1.61
C THR A 451 -11.55 -2.71 -3.12
N PHE A 452 -10.61 -1.88 -3.54
CA PHE A 452 -10.28 -1.69 -4.95
C PHE A 452 -9.36 -2.80 -5.44
N ARG A 453 -9.74 -3.50 -6.52
CA ARG A 453 -9.06 -4.72 -6.99
C ARG A 453 -8.89 -4.73 -8.50
N ARG A 454 -7.85 -5.43 -8.97
CA ARG A 454 -7.67 -5.78 -10.39
C ARG A 454 -8.58 -6.96 -10.70
N ILE A 455 -9.66 -6.72 -11.43
CA ILE A 455 -10.69 -7.73 -11.68
C ILE A 455 -10.30 -8.69 -12.81
N HIS A 456 -9.71 -8.18 -13.89
CA HIS A 456 -9.22 -8.97 -15.02
C HIS A 456 -8.34 -8.15 -15.97
N ASP A 457 -7.62 -8.85 -16.83
CA ASP A 457 -6.87 -8.25 -17.93
C ASP A 457 -7.53 -8.56 -19.27
N ALA A 458 -7.55 -7.56 -20.16
CA ALA A 458 -7.99 -7.74 -21.54
C ALA A 458 -7.33 -6.70 -22.43
N LEU A 459 -6.91 -7.10 -23.64
CA LEU A 459 -6.24 -6.22 -24.62
C LEU A 459 -4.99 -5.49 -24.05
N GLY A 460 -4.28 -6.10 -23.09
CA GLY A 460 -3.14 -5.46 -22.42
C GLY A 460 -3.52 -4.39 -21.39
N VAL A 461 -4.80 -4.27 -21.06
CA VAL A 461 -5.34 -3.33 -20.08
C VAL A 461 -5.72 -4.08 -18.80
N HIS A 462 -5.18 -3.62 -17.68
CA HIS A 462 -5.64 -3.99 -16.33
C HIS A 462 -6.96 -3.28 -16.03
N ASN A 463 -8.02 -4.06 -15.85
CA ASN A 463 -9.34 -3.56 -15.47
C ASN A 463 -9.45 -3.63 -13.96
N TYR A 464 -9.81 -2.51 -13.35
CA TYR A 464 -9.98 -2.40 -11.92
C TYR A 464 -11.42 -2.08 -11.57
N PHE A 465 -11.88 -2.60 -10.43
CA PHE A 465 -13.18 -2.29 -9.88
C PHE A 465 -13.22 -2.64 -8.38
N TRP A 466 -14.31 -2.29 -7.72
CA TRP A 466 -14.49 -2.53 -6.30
C TRP A 466 -15.09 -3.91 -6.05
N LYS A 467 -14.45 -4.67 -5.17
CA LYS A 467 -14.96 -5.92 -4.58
C LYS A 467 -15.38 -5.66 -3.14
N CYS A 468 -16.06 -6.63 -2.54
CA CYS A 468 -16.36 -6.62 -1.12
C CYS A 468 -15.47 -7.59 -0.35
N ARG A 469 -15.23 -7.31 0.92
CA ARG A 469 -14.58 -8.23 1.86
C ARG A 469 -15.13 -8.04 3.28
N PRO A 470 -15.00 -9.05 4.16
CA PRO A 470 -15.21 -8.84 5.59
C PRO A 470 -14.40 -7.65 6.11
N VAL A 471 -14.97 -6.88 7.05
CA VAL A 471 -14.22 -5.81 7.71
C VAL A 471 -13.00 -6.41 8.42
N ARG A 472 -11.84 -5.79 8.19
CA ARG A 472 -10.59 -6.12 8.89
C ARG A 472 -10.54 -5.33 10.19
N GLU A 473 -10.67 -6.03 11.31
CA GLU A 473 -10.62 -5.50 12.68
C GLU A 473 -9.19 -5.38 13.21
#